data_AF-A0A4Y9IKZ6-F1
#
_entry.id   AF-A0A4Y9IKZ6-F1
#
_cell.length_a   1.000
_cell.length_b   1.000
_cell.length_c   1.000
_cell.angle_alpha   90.00
_cell.angle_beta   90.00
_cell.angle_gamma   90.00
#
_symmetry.space_group_name_H-M   'P 1'
#
loop_
_entity.id
_entity.type
_entity.pdbx_description
1 polymer ?
#
loop_
_entity_poly.entity_id
_entity_poly.type
_entity_poly.pdbx_seq_one_letter_code
_entity_poly.pdbx_strand_id
1 'polypeptide(L)'
;MNREEVTLTKFVVVGISVRTTNQNHQSQEDIAKLWEVFFRNAYIQQLMPNKVSNDIYCIYTDYESDYTGEYTTVLGYKVSSVEGIPTNLGLTFKEIPESKYYKYLSEGELPYAIGKTWAHIWQSNIKRRYLADFDIYGEESKDPKNAKITTYLSI
;
A
#
# COMPACT_ATOMS: atom_id res chain seq x y z
N MET A 1 -2.07 -19.60 3.06
CA MET A 1 -0.69 -19.09 2.85
C MET A 1 -0.01 -18.99 4.21
N ASN A 2 1.30 -19.20 4.28
CA ASN A 2 2.05 -18.98 5.52
C ASN A 2 2.07 -17.48 5.82
N ARG A 3 2.00 -17.14 7.10
CA ARG A 3 2.07 -15.76 7.60
C ARG A 3 2.91 -15.71 8.87
N GLU A 4 3.52 -14.56 9.12
CA GLU A 4 4.30 -14.26 10.31
C GLU A 4 3.65 -13.08 11.04
N GLU A 5 3.56 -13.13 12.37
CA GLU A 5 3.20 -11.93 13.17
C GLU A 5 4.44 -11.08 13.38
N VAL A 6 4.34 -9.79 13.06
CA VAL A 6 5.41 -8.81 13.27
C VAL A 6 4.84 -7.55 13.90
N THR A 7 5.66 -6.83 14.66
CA THR A 7 5.33 -5.48 15.14
C THR A 7 6.15 -4.47 14.35
N LEU A 8 5.48 -3.47 13.78
CA LEU A 8 6.14 -2.39 13.06
C LEU A 8 6.02 -1.12 13.87
N THR A 9 7.15 -0.45 14.11
CA THR A 9 7.18 0.88 14.71
C THR A 9 6.51 1.90 13.78
N LYS A 10 6.03 3.02 14.34
CA LYS A 10 5.42 4.11 13.56
C LYS A 10 6.29 4.56 12.37
N PHE A 11 5.64 4.94 11.26
CA PHE A 11 6.31 5.50 10.10
C PHE A 11 5.39 6.40 9.27
N VAL A 12 5.96 7.16 8.35
CA VAL A 12 5.21 8.05 7.45
C VAL A 12 5.43 7.66 6.00
N VAL A 13 4.35 7.64 5.23
CA VAL A 13 4.35 7.49 3.77
C VAL A 13 3.81 8.76 3.14
N VAL A 14 4.48 9.24 2.09
CA VAL A 14 4.04 10.41 1.32
C VAL A 14 3.86 10.03 -0.14
N GLY A 15 2.74 10.44 -0.74
CA GLY A 15 2.41 10.06 -2.11
C GLY A 15 1.11 10.68 -2.63
N ILE A 16 0.50 10.01 -3.61
CA ILE A 16 -0.85 10.36 -4.12
C ILE A 16 -1.88 9.39 -3.59
N SER A 17 -3.14 9.78 -3.58
CA SER A 17 -4.22 8.94 -3.07
C SER A 17 -5.48 8.96 -3.93
N VAL A 18 -6.30 7.93 -3.76
CA VAL A 18 -7.67 7.86 -4.29
C VAL A 18 -8.59 7.25 -3.24
N ARG A 19 -9.82 7.76 -3.13
CA ARG A 19 -10.91 7.13 -2.36
C ARG A 19 -11.64 6.16 -3.29
N THR A 20 -11.82 4.92 -2.86
CA THR A 20 -12.40 3.86 -3.71
C THR A 20 -13.13 2.80 -2.87
N THR A 21 -13.70 1.80 -3.55
CA THR A 21 -14.41 0.68 -2.93
C THR A 21 -14.19 -0.62 -3.72
N ASN A 22 -14.28 -1.76 -3.04
CA ASN A 22 -14.24 -3.07 -3.70
C ASN A 22 -15.55 -3.41 -4.44
N GLN A 23 -16.62 -2.66 -4.21
CA GLN A 23 -17.90 -2.87 -4.88
C GLN A 23 -17.77 -2.69 -6.38
N ASN A 24 -18.41 -3.59 -7.15
CA ASN A 24 -18.40 -3.58 -8.61
C ASN A 24 -17.00 -3.50 -9.24
N HIS A 25 -15.98 -4.00 -8.54
CA HIS A 25 -14.57 -3.96 -8.97
C HIS A 25 -13.98 -2.55 -9.16
N GLN A 26 -14.62 -1.50 -8.62
CA GLN A 26 -14.20 -0.11 -8.82
C GLN A 26 -12.74 0.13 -8.39
N SER A 27 -12.32 -0.45 -7.26
CA SER A 27 -10.94 -0.34 -6.78
C SER A 27 -9.90 -0.83 -7.77
N GLN A 28 -10.21 -1.80 -8.61
CA GLN A 28 -9.27 -2.31 -9.61
C GLN A 28 -8.94 -1.22 -10.64
N GLU A 29 -9.95 -0.49 -11.13
CA GLU A 29 -9.75 0.59 -12.08
C GLU A 29 -9.09 1.81 -11.44
N ASP A 30 -9.55 2.20 -10.25
CA ASP A 30 -9.04 3.39 -9.56
C ASP A 30 -7.58 3.21 -9.16
N ILE A 31 -7.21 2.03 -8.64
CA ILE A 31 -5.82 1.73 -8.25
C ILE A 31 -4.92 1.61 -9.49
N ALA A 32 -5.39 1.01 -10.58
CA ALA A 32 -4.64 0.96 -11.84
C ALA A 32 -4.33 2.39 -12.36
N LYS A 33 -5.33 3.27 -12.38
CA LYS A 33 -5.15 4.68 -12.75
C LYS A 33 -4.20 5.40 -11.78
N LEU A 34 -4.28 5.12 -10.48
CA LEU A 34 -3.38 5.68 -9.47
C LEU A 34 -1.91 5.31 -9.76
N TRP A 35 -1.64 4.05 -10.08
CA TRP A 35 -0.29 3.59 -10.48
C TRP A 35 0.23 4.33 -11.70
N GLU A 36 -0.60 4.51 -12.74
CA GLU A 36 -0.19 5.26 -13.91
C GLU A 36 0.18 6.72 -13.59
N VAL A 37 -0.64 7.40 -12.77
CA VAL A 37 -0.38 8.78 -12.34
C VAL A 37 0.89 8.84 -11.50
N PHE A 38 1.10 7.88 -10.60
CA PHE A 38 2.30 7.79 -9.76
C PHE A 38 3.58 7.71 -10.59
N PHE A 39 3.63 6.84 -11.60
CA PHE A 39 4.82 6.69 -12.44
C PHE A 39 5.06 7.89 -13.38
N ARG A 40 4.00 8.62 -13.77
CA ARG A 40 4.12 9.86 -14.56
C ARG A 40 4.47 11.09 -13.70
N ASN A 41 4.32 11.02 -12.39
CA ASN A 41 4.56 12.16 -11.49
C ASN A 41 6.08 12.37 -11.27
N ALA A 42 6.67 13.31 -12.03
CA ALA A 42 8.10 13.60 -11.97
C ALA A 42 8.58 14.02 -10.57
N TYR A 43 7.78 14.77 -9.80
CA TYR A 43 8.16 15.15 -8.45
C TYR A 43 8.32 13.92 -7.56
N ILE A 44 7.33 13.03 -7.53
CA ILE A 44 7.37 11.82 -6.71
C ILE A 44 8.52 10.91 -7.13
N GLN A 45 8.72 10.71 -8.43
CA GLN A 45 9.74 9.79 -8.91
C GLN A 45 11.16 10.32 -8.72
N GLN A 46 11.39 11.63 -8.89
CA GLN A 46 12.75 12.18 -9.02
C GLN A 46 13.14 13.17 -7.93
N LEU A 47 12.18 13.89 -7.34
CA LEU A 47 12.45 15.03 -6.46
C LEU A 47 12.01 14.81 -5.01
N MET A 48 11.30 13.71 -4.72
CA MET A 48 10.83 13.40 -3.36
C MET A 48 12.03 13.32 -2.38
N PRO A 49 12.14 14.25 -1.41
CA PRO A 49 13.23 14.22 -0.45
C PRO A 49 12.97 13.15 0.62
N ASN A 50 14.00 12.85 1.41
CA ASN A 50 13.91 12.05 2.63
C ASN A 50 13.35 10.63 2.46
N LYS A 51 13.33 10.08 1.24
CA LYS A 51 12.97 8.68 0.99
C LYS A 51 13.89 7.75 1.79
N VAL A 52 13.31 6.84 2.56
CA VAL A 52 14.07 5.81 3.29
C VAL A 52 14.60 4.76 2.32
N SER A 53 13.82 4.43 1.28
CA SER A 53 14.20 3.54 0.18
C SER A 53 13.41 3.89 -1.08
N ASN A 54 13.67 3.20 -2.17
CA ASN A 54 12.85 3.26 -3.39
C ASN A 54 11.73 2.22 -3.39
N ASP A 55 11.45 1.57 -2.26
CA ASP A 55 10.32 0.64 -2.17
C ASP A 55 9.02 1.44 -2.19
N ILE A 56 8.10 1.02 -3.04
CA ILE A 56 6.81 1.69 -3.21
C ILE A 56 5.81 1.06 -2.25
N TYR A 57 5.14 1.90 -1.48
CA TYR A 57 4.11 1.51 -0.53
C TYR A 57 2.75 1.78 -1.15
N CYS A 58 1.95 0.71 -1.31
CA CYS A 58 0.54 0.80 -1.66
C CYS A 58 -0.27 0.55 -0.38
N ILE A 59 -0.70 1.64 0.27
CA ILE A 59 -1.40 1.63 1.55
C ILE A 59 -2.91 1.65 1.33
N TYR A 60 -3.64 0.83 2.07
CA TYR A 60 -5.09 0.81 2.17
C TYR A 60 -5.47 1.24 3.59
N THR A 61 -6.21 2.33 3.74
CA THR A 61 -6.43 2.98 5.04
C THR A 61 -7.73 3.78 5.04
N ASP A 62 -8.09 4.34 6.19
CA ASP A 62 -9.27 5.22 6.35
C ASP A 62 -10.55 4.49 5.92
N TYR A 63 -10.61 3.20 6.25
CA TYR A 63 -11.76 2.36 6.01
C TYR A 63 -13.00 2.98 6.67
N GLU A 64 -14.08 3.08 5.90
CA GLU A 64 -15.38 3.45 6.42
C GLU A 64 -15.91 2.40 7.41
N SER A 65 -15.68 1.12 7.10
CA SER A 65 -16.14 -0.01 7.89
C SER A 65 -15.17 -1.20 7.78
N ASP A 66 -15.38 -2.07 6.81
CA ASP A 66 -14.62 -3.29 6.57
C ASP A 66 -14.16 -3.38 5.11
N TYR A 67 -14.06 -4.60 4.56
CA TYR A 67 -13.65 -4.80 3.17
C TYR A 67 -14.74 -4.43 2.15
N THR A 68 -15.98 -4.18 2.58
CA THR A 68 -17.14 -3.84 1.73
C THR A 68 -17.40 -2.33 1.65
N GLY A 69 -16.92 -1.56 2.64
CA GLY A 69 -17.02 -0.11 2.68
C GLY A 69 -15.97 0.59 1.81
N GLU A 70 -16.06 1.91 1.74
CA GLU A 70 -15.04 2.71 1.08
C GLU A 70 -13.74 2.78 1.88
N TYR A 71 -12.63 2.98 1.18
CA TYR A 71 -11.32 3.18 1.78
C TYR A 71 -10.45 4.07 0.90
N THR A 72 -9.40 4.61 1.48
CA THR A 72 -8.39 5.39 0.78
C THR A 72 -7.21 4.49 0.42
N THR A 73 -6.79 4.52 -0.85
CA THR A 73 -5.50 3.97 -1.28
C THR A 73 -4.48 5.09 -1.40
N VAL A 74 -3.32 4.95 -0.76
CA VAL A 74 -2.18 5.87 -0.89
C VAL A 74 -1.03 5.14 -1.55
N LEU A 75 -0.50 5.69 -2.64
CA LEU A 75 0.66 5.16 -3.35
C LEU A 75 1.83 6.13 -3.22
N GLY A 76 2.89 5.70 -2.54
CA GLY A 76 3.92 6.61 -2.05
C GLY A 76 5.21 5.94 -1.61
N TYR A 77 6.10 6.75 -1.06
CA TYR A 77 7.36 6.30 -0.46
C TYR A 77 7.33 6.53 1.05
N LYS A 78 7.95 5.61 1.79
CA LYS A 78 8.26 5.85 3.20
C LYS A 78 9.34 6.92 3.31
N VAL A 79 9.10 7.94 4.15
CA VAL A 79 10.02 9.05 4.38
C VAL A 79 10.50 9.10 5.83
N SER A 80 11.72 9.58 6.04
CA SER A 80 12.28 9.81 7.38
C SER A 80 11.82 11.13 8.00
N SER A 81 11.43 12.10 7.17
CA SER A 81 10.89 13.41 7.58
C SER A 81 9.99 13.97 6.48
N VAL A 82 8.98 14.74 6.88
CA VAL A 82 8.09 15.49 5.98
C VAL A 82 8.62 16.88 5.63
N GLU A 83 9.72 17.29 6.25
CA GLU A 83 10.36 18.58 6.02
C GLU A 83 10.84 18.72 4.57
N GLY A 84 10.61 19.90 3.97
CA GLY A 84 10.99 20.18 2.59
C GLY A 84 10.05 19.60 1.53
N ILE A 85 9.01 18.85 1.92
CA ILE A 85 7.97 18.39 0.98
C ILE A 85 6.95 19.51 0.77
N PRO A 86 6.74 20.00 -0.47
CA PRO A 86 5.79 21.08 -0.74
C PRO A 86 4.34 20.64 -0.49
N THR A 87 3.59 21.43 0.27
CA THR A 87 2.18 21.17 0.60
C THR A 87 1.21 21.56 -0.52
N ASN A 88 1.65 22.39 -1.47
CA ASN A 88 0.84 22.86 -2.60
C ASN A 88 0.73 21.84 -3.75
N LEU A 89 1.40 20.69 -3.66
CA LEU A 89 1.39 19.64 -4.69
C LEU A 89 0.26 18.62 -4.52
N GLY A 90 -0.63 18.80 -3.54
CA GLY A 90 -1.76 17.89 -3.32
C GLY A 90 -1.34 16.48 -2.90
N LEU A 91 -0.16 16.33 -2.30
CA LEU A 91 0.33 15.05 -1.80
C LEU A 91 -0.39 14.67 -0.49
N THR A 92 -0.62 13.38 -0.33
CA THR A 92 -1.13 12.79 0.90
C THR A 92 0.04 12.39 1.80
N PHE A 93 -0.04 12.83 3.05
CA PHE A 93 0.88 12.46 4.12
C PHE A 93 0.15 11.48 5.03
N LYS A 94 0.62 10.24 5.09
CA LYS A 94 0.00 9.20 5.90
C LYS A 94 0.95 8.70 6.98
N GLU A 95 0.63 9.05 8.22
CA GLU A 95 1.25 8.43 9.39
C GLU A 95 0.58 7.08 9.68
N ILE A 96 1.40 6.05 9.77
CA ILE A 96 1.00 4.70 10.18
C ILE A 96 1.51 4.51 11.60
N PRO A 97 0.61 4.37 12.60
CA PRO A 97 1.05 4.21 13.98
C PRO A 97 1.66 2.82 14.19
N GLU A 98 2.37 2.66 15.30
CA GLU A 98 2.87 1.35 15.70
C GLU A 98 1.71 0.36 15.85
N SER A 99 1.85 -0.81 15.22
CA SER A 99 0.83 -1.85 15.27
C SER A 99 1.43 -3.23 15.01
N LYS A 100 0.64 -4.25 15.35
CA LYS A 100 0.89 -5.63 14.94
C LYS A 100 0.32 -5.87 13.55
N TYR A 101 1.01 -6.74 12.82
CA TYR A 101 0.66 -7.13 11.46
C TYR A 101 0.86 -8.62 11.26
N TYR A 102 0.00 -9.22 10.45
CA TYR A 102 0.37 -10.43 9.73
C TYR A 102 1.09 -10.06 8.43
N LYS A 103 2.31 -10.56 8.29
CA LYS A 103 3.14 -10.44 7.09
C LYS A 103 2.92 -11.66 6.19
N TYR A 104 2.52 -11.40 4.96
CA TYR A 104 2.40 -12.39 3.89
C TYR A 104 3.44 -12.12 2.81
N LEU A 105 3.89 -13.17 2.15
CA LEU A 105 4.69 -13.09 0.93
C LEU A 105 3.81 -13.45 -0.26
N SER A 106 3.60 -12.49 -1.14
CA SER A 106 2.89 -12.65 -2.41
C SER A 106 3.92 -12.92 -3.50
N GLU A 107 3.89 -14.11 -4.11
CA GLU A 107 4.87 -14.53 -5.12
C GLU A 107 4.20 -14.92 -6.44
N GLY A 108 4.77 -14.47 -7.55
CA GLY A 108 4.36 -14.86 -8.91
C GLY A 108 4.08 -13.68 -9.82
N GLU A 109 3.23 -13.90 -10.83
CA GLU A 109 2.94 -12.89 -11.85
C GLU A 109 2.06 -11.75 -11.31
N LEU A 110 2.44 -10.50 -11.57
CA LEU A 110 1.65 -9.31 -11.28
C LEU A 110 0.58 -9.07 -12.36
N PRO A 111 -0.63 -8.63 -11.98
CA PRO A 111 -1.11 -8.36 -10.61
C PRO A 111 -1.68 -9.61 -9.88
N TYR A 112 -1.67 -10.79 -10.50
CA TYR A 112 -2.33 -12.00 -9.99
C TYR A 112 -1.81 -12.47 -8.62
N ALA A 113 -0.51 -12.37 -8.37
CA ALA A 113 0.10 -12.77 -7.09
C ALA A 113 -0.52 -12.02 -5.90
N ILE A 114 -0.71 -10.70 -6.05
CA ILE A 114 -1.32 -9.83 -5.03
C ILE A 114 -2.82 -10.11 -4.91
N GLY A 115 -3.51 -10.22 -6.05
CA GLY A 115 -4.94 -10.56 -6.06
C GLY A 115 -5.23 -11.88 -5.34
N LYS A 116 -4.37 -12.89 -5.52
CA LYS A 116 -4.49 -14.19 -4.82
C LYS A 116 -4.31 -14.05 -3.31
N THR A 117 -3.33 -13.28 -2.85
CA THR A 117 -3.13 -13.03 -1.41
C THR A 117 -4.33 -12.32 -0.80
N TRP A 118 -4.83 -11.27 -1.44
CA TRP A 118 -6.00 -10.54 -0.95
C TRP A 118 -7.28 -11.38 -0.95
N ALA A 119 -7.51 -12.19 -1.99
CA ALA A 119 -8.63 -13.14 -2.02
C ALA A 119 -8.56 -14.14 -0.85
N HIS A 120 -7.35 -14.63 -0.53
CA HIS A 120 -7.15 -15.50 0.63
C HIS A 120 -7.45 -14.78 1.96
N ILE A 121 -7.00 -13.52 2.10
CA ILE A 121 -7.25 -12.71 3.30
C ILE A 121 -8.75 -12.46 3.49
N TRP A 122 -9.48 -12.09 2.44
CA TRP A 122 -10.93 -11.81 2.53
C TRP A 122 -11.77 -13.05 2.86
N GLN A 123 -11.30 -14.25 2.51
CA GLN A 123 -11.95 -15.51 2.87
C GLN A 123 -11.57 -16.03 4.27
N SER A 124 -10.60 -15.38 4.93
CA SER A 124 -10.14 -15.79 6.25
C SER A 124 -11.06 -15.28 7.36
N ASN A 125 -10.99 -15.92 8.53
CA ASN A 125 -11.68 -15.48 9.75
C ASN A 125 -10.82 -14.52 10.60
N ILE A 126 -9.81 -13.89 10.00
CA ILE A 126 -8.90 -12.99 10.71
C ILE A 126 -9.67 -11.74 11.13
N LYS A 127 -9.60 -11.41 12.42
CA LYS A 127 -10.09 -10.14 12.95
C LYS A 127 -9.10 -9.04 12.55
N ARG A 128 -9.32 -8.46 11.38
CA ARG A 128 -8.55 -7.32 10.89
C ARG A 128 -8.85 -6.09 11.72
N ARG A 129 -7.84 -5.25 11.91
CA ARG A 129 -7.99 -3.99 12.62
C ARG A 129 -8.57 -2.89 11.73
N TYR A 130 -8.40 -2.99 10.41
CA TYR A 130 -8.78 -1.95 9.44
C TYR A 130 -8.15 -0.59 9.78
N LEU A 131 -6.91 -0.62 10.30
CA LEU A 131 -6.14 0.58 10.61
C LEU A 131 -5.44 1.08 9.33
N ALA A 132 -4.53 0.27 8.84
CA ALA A 132 -3.86 0.45 7.57
C ALA A 132 -3.25 -0.90 7.17
N ASP A 133 -3.57 -1.38 5.99
CA ASP A 133 -2.97 -2.57 5.39
C ASP A 133 -2.14 -2.12 4.19
N PHE A 134 -1.12 -2.87 3.78
CA PHE A 134 -0.28 -2.40 2.67
C PHE A 134 0.56 -3.46 1.98
N ASP A 135 0.85 -3.20 0.72
CA ASP A 135 1.78 -3.93 -0.12
C ASP A 135 3.07 -3.12 -0.32
N ILE A 136 4.23 -3.77 -0.19
CA ILE A 136 5.55 -3.16 -0.42
C ILE A 136 6.18 -3.75 -1.67
N TYR A 137 6.34 -2.91 -2.68
CA TYR A 137 6.95 -3.23 -3.97
C TYR A 137 8.42 -2.77 -3.96
N GLY A 138 9.31 -3.70 -3.65
CA GLY A 138 10.76 -3.47 -3.63
C GLY A 138 11.47 -4.05 -4.85
N GLU A 139 12.78 -4.27 -4.74
CA GLU A 139 13.62 -4.78 -5.84
C GLU A 139 13.11 -6.09 -6.45
N GLU A 140 12.65 -7.02 -5.60
CA GLU A 140 12.13 -8.33 -6.04
C GLU A 140 10.77 -8.26 -6.75
N SER A 141 10.16 -7.08 -6.87
CA SER A 141 8.91 -6.88 -7.64
C SER A 141 9.14 -6.40 -9.08
N LYS A 142 10.39 -6.14 -9.47
CA LYS A 142 10.73 -5.59 -10.79
C LYS A 142 10.58 -6.56 -11.95
N ASP A 143 10.70 -7.87 -11.71
CA ASP A 143 10.31 -8.89 -12.69
C ASP A 143 8.83 -9.22 -12.49
N PRO A 144 7.91 -8.71 -13.34
CA PRO A 144 6.50 -8.88 -13.11
C PRO A 144 6.05 -10.34 -13.23
N LYS A 145 6.85 -11.24 -13.82
CA LYS A 145 6.49 -12.67 -13.92
C LYS A 145 6.83 -13.47 -12.67
N ASN A 146 7.83 -13.03 -11.91
CA ASN A 146 8.35 -13.72 -10.74
C ASN A 146 8.43 -12.79 -9.52
N ALA A 147 7.51 -11.83 -9.44
CA ALA A 147 7.56 -10.77 -8.44
C ALA A 147 7.37 -11.35 -7.05
N LYS A 148 8.11 -10.80 -6.08
CA LYS A 148 7.84 -10.99 -4.65
C LYS A 148 7.48 -9.67 -4.01
N ILE A 149 6.32 -9.64 -3.36
CA ILE A 149 5.79 -8.47 -2.69
C ILE A 149 5.38 -8.86 -1.29
N THR A 150 5.74 -8.03 -0.33
CA THR A 150 5.33 -8.25 1.06
C THR A 150 4.03 -7.52 1.32
N THR A 151 3.03 -8.26 1.77
CA THR A 151 1.71 -7.73 2.18
C THR A 151 1.62 -7.74 3.70
N TYR A 152 1.24 -6.61 4.29
CA TYR A 152 1.04 -6.44 5.72
C TYR A 152 -0.45 -6.19 6.00
N LEU A 153 -1.02 -7.05 6.84
CA LEU A 153 -2.41 -6.99 7.27
C LEU A 153 -2.48 -6.59 8.74
N SER A 154 -3.10 -5.46 9.05
CA SER A 154 -3.25 -4.96 10.42
C SER A 154 -4.15 -5.86 11.26
N ILE A 155 -3.70 -6.17 12.48
CA ILE A 155 -4.39 -7.02 13.46
C ILE A 155 -4.47 -6.38 14.85
#